data_AF-A0A7K0PKJ4-F1
#
_entry.id   AF-A0A7K0PKJ4-F1
#
_cell.length_a   1.000
_cell.length_b   1.000
_cell.length_c   1.000
_cell.angle_alpha   90.00
_cell.angle_beta   90.00
_cell.angle_gamma   90.00
#
_symmetry.space_group_name_H-M   'P 1'
#
loop_
_entity.id
_entity.type
_entity.pdbx_description
1 polymer ?
#
loop_
_entity_poly.entity_id
_entity_poly.type
_entity_poly.pdbx_seq_one_letter_code
_entity_poly.pdbx_strand_id
1 'polypeptide(L)'
;MSQFGIRVGQDRVCIWIEPVAGLVASSPSRRSLSLRPDRPEGLWPGESALPWVQWAAEFSRRLPPALAQLALDADSAAEGAADMRRSIARLLRNDPGLTAIPRYRPSGRRGGSEGATTNVGRGDNEASLVPESARARGAREALALFGDLLTQSDDGRRTRENLRRRAHGGSRPVVPVRGHDGTSGPETESESQPGRTSPRRHRIREDDLPHARWISVQDETRPVGYLDDRVANFDEGRNELTINADHRLFRALVQALAAEHAARPSHVVETLAGRIARREWYLHLAATIMRTRELEVAEAWSEGAGTAMRTPEALTAAVAYGASVHVRAKRAMRSRLGSPDGDPTSTSE
;
A
#
# COMPACT_ATOMS: atom_id res chain seq x y z
N MET A 1 3.07 16.36 20.04
CA MET A 1 3.91 15.93 21.18
C MET A 1 4.97 14.99 20.65
N SER A 2 6.20 15.47 20.54
CA SER A 2 7.35 14.68 20.10
C SER A 2 7.79 13.80 21.28
N GLN A 3 7.68 12.47 21.17
CA GLN A 3 8.11 11.54 22.21
C GLN A 3 9.59 11.22 22.08
N PHE A 4 10.28 11.10 23.21
CA PHE A 4 11.71 10.79 23.30
C PHE A 4 11.90 9.40 23.93
N GLY A 5 12.61 8.49 23.24
CA GLY A 5 12.97 7.15 23.73
C GLY A 5 12.04 5.99 23.33
N ILE A 6 12.59 4.77 23.31
CA ILE A 6 11.97 3.52 22.78
C ILE A 6 10.77 3.09 23.64
N ARG A 7 9.66 2.68 23.00
CA ARG A 7 8.52 2.02 23.67
C ARG A 7 8.19 0.69 23.01
N VAL A 8 8.20 -0.37 23.82
CA VAL A 8 7.78 -1.72 23.43
C VAL A 8 6.50 -2.09 24.18
N GLY A 9 5.51 -2.64 23.47
CA GLY A 9 4.18 -2.94 23.99
C GLY A 9 3.99 -4.39 24.41
N GLN A 10 4.58 -4.77 25.55
CA GLN A 10 3.89 -5.43 26.70
C GLN A 10 4.82 -5.56 27.91
N ASP A 11 6.14 -5.39 27.72
CA ASP A 11 7.14 -5.15 28.78
C ASP A 11 8.03 -3.97 28.38
N ARG A 12 7.92 -2.83 29.08
CA ARG A 12 8.51 -1.55 28.65
C ARG A 12 9.93 -1.35 29.19
N VAL A 13 10.87 -0.97 28.32
CA VAL A 13 12.10 -0.26 28.73
C VAL A 13 11.78 1.23 28.85
N CYS A 14 11.77 1.76 30.08
CA CYS A 14 11.69 3.19 30.35
C CYS A 14 13.10 3.75 30.53
N ILE A 15 13.55 4.64 29.64
CA ILE A 15 14.77 5.42 29.87
C ILE A 15 14.37 6.62 30.74
N TRP A 16 14.84 6.63 31.98
CA TRP A 16 14.69 7.77 32.88
C TRP A 16 15.89 8.68 32.69
N ILE A 17 15.64 9.94 32.31
CA ILE A 17 16.68 10.95 32.19
C ILE A 17 16.44 11.93 33.33
N GLU A 18 17.26 11.84 34.36
CA GLU A 18 17.22 12.78 35.48
C GLU A 18 17.92 14.07 35.05
N PRO A 19 17.22 15.22 35.03
CA PRO A 19 17.88 16.48 34.74
C PRO A 19 18.84 16.82 35.88
N VAL A 20 20.02 17.35 35.54
CA VAL A 20 20.93 17.92 36.54
C VAL A 20 20.17 19.02 37.30
N ALA A 21 20.21 18.94 38.63
CA ALA A 21 19.48 19.83 39.53
C ALA A 21 19.73 21.30 39.18
N GLY A 22 18.64 22.08 39.12
CA GLY A 22 18.69 23.52 38.80
C GLY A 22 18.60 23.88 37.32
N LEU A 23 18.64 22.93 36.39
CA LEU A 23 18.61 23.22 34.94
C LEU A 23 17.21 23.24 34.31
N VAL A 24 16.21 22.71 35.00
CA VAL A 24 14.84 22.57 34.48
C VAL A 24 13.87 23.21 35.47
N ALA A 25 13.01 24.09 34.97
CA ALA A 25 11.90 24.64 35.75
C ALA A 25 10.62 23.89 35.36
N SER A 26 9.91 23.40 36.38
CA SER A 26 8.54 22.93 36.19
C SER A 26 7.63 24.15 36.13
N SER A 27 6.93 24.34 35.00
CA SER A 27 5.91 25.38 34.91
C SER A 27 4.67 24.94 35.69
N PRO A 28 4.20 25.69 36.70
CA PRO A 28 3.05 25.30 37.52
C PRO A 28 1.73 25.23 36.73
N SER A 29 1.68 25.77 35.50
CA SER A 29 0.49 25.81 34.66
C SER A 29 0.52 24.90 33.42
N ARG A 30 1.62 24.17 33.12
CA ARG A 30 1.72 23.39 31.87
C ARG A 30 2.38 22.02 32.02
N ARG A 31 1.89 21.06 31.23
CA ARG A 31 2.43 19.70 30.99
C ARG A 31 3.77 19.69 30.22
N SER A 32 4.54 20.77 30.25
CA SER A 32 5.77 20.93 29.49
C SER A 32 6.93 21.34 30.40
N LEU A 33 8.05 20.62 30.30
CA LEU A 33 9.31 21.00 30.91
C LEU A 33 9.95 22.11 30.08
N SER A 34 10.39 23.18 30.73
CA SER A 34 11.15 24.28 30.13
C SER A 34 12.52 24.38 30.80
N LEU A 35 13.57 24.63 30.01
CA LEU A 35 14.87 24.98 30.57
C LEU A 35 14.76 26.33 31.28
N ARG A 36 15.47 26.49 32.40
CA ARG A 36 15.48 27.79 33.07
C ARG A 36 16.21 28.85 32.21
N PRO A 37 15.69 30.09 32.15
CA PRO A 37 16.30 31.19 31.40
C PRO A 37 17.52 31.81 32.12
N ASP A 38 17.77 31.52 33.40
CA ASP A 38 18.83 32.11 34.23
C ASP A 38 20.22 31.46 34.03
N ARG A 39 20.43 30.79 32.89
CA ARG A 39 21.72 30.16 32.58
C ARG A 39 22.77 31.19 32.16
N PRO A 40 24.08 30.89 32.38
CA PRO A 40 25.16 31.69 31.82
C PRO A 40 25.00 31.79 30.30
N GLU A 41 25.00 33.03 29.80
CA GLU A 41 24.90 33.35 28.38
C GLU A 41 25.89 32.50 27.56
N GLY A 42 25.41 31.90 26.48
CA GLY A 42 26.26 31.28 25.46
C GLY A 42 26.14 29.77 25.26
N LEU A 43 25.38 29.02 26.09
CA LEU A 43 25.27 27.57 25.88
C LEU A 43 24.17 27.16 24.87
N TRP A 44 23.10 27.94 24.70
CA TRP A 44 22.02 27.67 23.72
C TRP A 44 21.36 28.99 23.28
N PRO A 45 21.31 29.32 21.97
CA PRO A 45 20.69 30.55 21.51
C PRO A 45 19.15 30.42 21.52
N GLY A 46 18.50 31.17 22.42
CA GLY A 46 17.06 31.43 22.42
C GLY A 46 16.27 30.79 23.57
N GLU A 47 15.12 31.39 23.91
CA GLU A 47 14.06 30.93 24.83
C GLU A 47 13.32 29.66 24.32
N SER A 48 13.99 28.93 23.43
CA SER A 48 13.47 27.97 22.50
C SER A 48 13.23 26.64 23.22
N ALA A 49 12.09 26.01 22.91
CA ALA A 49 11.73 24.70 23.40
C ALA A 49 12.93 23.72 23.45
N LEU A 50 12.94 22.84 24.46
CA LEU A 50 13.90 21.74 24.57
C LEU A 50 14.17 21.11 23.19
N PRO A 51 15.43 20.87 22.80
CA PRO A 51 15.82 20.40 21.47
C PRO A 51 15.52 18.90 21.28
N TRP A 52 14.34 18.45 21.73
CA TRP A 52 13.89 17.07 21.71
C TRP A 52 14.04 16.41 20.34
N VAL A 53 13.75 17.17 19.27
CA VAL A 53 13.85 16.68 17.90
C VAL A 53 15.32 16.38 17.53
N GLN A 54 16.24 17.30 17.84
CA GLN A 54 17.66 17.14 17.55
C GLN A 54 18.25 15.97 18.36
N TRP A 55 17.94 15.92 19.65
CA TRP A 55 18.37 14.83 20.52
C TRP A 55 17.77 13.48 20.10
N ALA A 56 16.54 13.44 19.58
CA ALA A 56 15.91 12.18 19.18
C ALA A 56 16.57 11.65 17.90
N ALA A 57 16.91 12.56 16.98
CA ALA A 57 17.68 12.24 15.79
C ALA A 57 19.11 11.81 16.14
N GLU A 58 19.77 12.46 17.11
CA GLU A 58 21.09 12.05 17.60
C GLU A 58 21.04 10.68 18.28
N PHE A 59 20.08 10.46 19.19
CA PHE A 59 19.86 9.19 19.87
C PHE A 59 19.59 8.06 18.87
N SER A 60 18.74 8.30 17.87
CA SER A 60 18.46 7.31 16.82
C SER A 60 19.69 7.00 15.96
N ARG A 61 20.55 8.00 15.70
CA ARG A 61 21.81 7.81 14.96
C ARG A 61 22.87 7.06 15.77
N ARG A 62 22.88 7.25 17.09
CA ARG A 62 23.83 6.61 18.02
C ARG A 62 23.25 5.38 18.71
N LEU A 63 22.07 4.91 18.30
CA LEU A 63 21.40 3.80 18.95
C LEU A 63 22.27 2.55 18.82
N PRO A 64 22.68 1.90 19.94
CA PRO A 64 23.44 0.67 19.87
C PRO A 64 22.71 -0.36 19.00
N PRO A 65 23.41 -1.11 18.13
CA PRO A 65 22.78 -2.07 17.23
C PRO A 65 21.84 -3.06 17.94
N ALA A 66 22.20 -3.50 19.15
CA ALA A 66 21.36 -4.37 19.97
C ALA A 66 20.00 -3.75 20.35
N LEU A 67 19.95 -2.45 20.64
CA LEU A 67 18.70 -1.75 20.96
C LEU A 67 17.89 -1.41 19.72
N ALA A 68 18.55 -1.12 18.60
CA ALA A 68 17.90 -0.98 17.30
C ALA A 68 17.20 -2.28 16.91
N GLN A 69 17.90 -3.41 17.06
CA GLN A 69 17.34 -4.74 16.82
C GLN A 69 16.17 -5.02 17.76
N LEU A 70 16.32 -4.77 19.07
CA LEU A 70 15.25 -4.97 20.03
C LEU A 70 14.00 -4.13 19.71
N ALA A 71 14.15 -2.88 19.28
CA ALA A 71 13.03 -2.04 18.86
C ALA A 71 12.34 -2.58 17.60
N LEU A 72 13.10 -3.12 16.65
CA LEU A 72 12.58 -3.75 15.45
C LEU A 72 11.86 -5.07 15.77
N ASP A 73 12.42 -5.89 16.65
CA ASP A 73 11.82 -7.16 17.11
C ASP A 73 10.53 -6.90 17.89
N ALA A 74 10.54 -5.88 18.75
CA ALA A 74 9.39 -5.42 19.51
C ALA A 74 8.25 -4.91 18.61
N ASP A 75 8.58 -4.08 17.62
CA ASP A 75 7.61 -3.64 16.61
C ASP A 75 7.07 -4.85 15.82
N SER A 76 7.93 -5.83 15.50
CA SER A 76 7.55 -7.03 14.75
C SER A 76 6.65 -7.96 15.56
N ALA A 77 6.88 -8.06 16.87
CA ALA A 77 6.02 -8.78 17.81
C ALA A 77 4.69 -8.05 18.05
N ALA A 78 4.71 -6.71 18.11
CA ALA A 78 3.52 -5.88 18.26
C ALA A 78 2.65 -5.86 17.00
N GLU A 79 3.24 -5.84 15.80
CA GLU A 79 2.55 -6.09 14.52
C GLU A 79 2.33 -7.60 14.31
N GLY A 80 1.88 -8.31 15.34
CA GLY A 80 1.46 -9.70 15.22
C GLY A 80 0.48 -9.87 14.06
N ALA A 81 0.44 -11.07 13.45
CA ALA A 81 -0.39 -11.35 12.28
C ALA A 81 -1.87 -10.91 12.47
N ALA A 82 -2.39 -10.94 13.70
CA ALA A 82 -3.71 -10.44 14.07
C ALA A 82 -3.87 -8.92 13.89
N ASP A 83 -2.88 -8.10 14.27
CA ASP A 83 -2.90 -6.65 14.08
C ASP A 83 -2.84 -6.28 12.59
N MET A 84 -2.01 -7.02 11.84
CA MET A 84 -1.93 -6.86 10.39
C MET A 84 -3.26 -7.17 9.72
N ARG A 85 -3.90 -8.29 10.07
CA ARG A 85 -5.25 -8.67 9.58
C ARG A 85 -6.30 -7.63 9.94
N ARG A 86 -6.34 -7.14 11.18
CA ARG A 86 -7.22 -6.04 11.59
C ARG A 86 -7.03 -4.78 10.75
N SER A 87 -5.78 -4.39 10.52
CA SER A 87 -5.45 -3.20 9.73
C SER A 87 -5.89 -3.35 8.28
N ILE A 88 -5.73 -4.55 7.70
CA ILE A 88 -6.10 -4.86 6.32
C ILE A 88 -7.61 -5.01 6.17
N ALA A 89 -8.29 -5.68 7.10
CA ALA A 89 -9.76 -5.74 7.13
C ALA A 89 -10.34 -4.33 7.24
N ARG A 90 -9.74 -3.45 8.04
CA ARG A 90 -10.14 -2.03 8.10
C ARG A 90 -9.90 -1.33 6.76
N LEU A 91 -8.76 -1.53 6.12
CA LEU A 91 -8.45 -0.92 4.82
C LEU A 91 -9.41 -1.39 3.73
N LEU A 92 -9.65 -2.69 3.60
CA LEU A 92 -10.55 -3.27 2.59
C LEU A 92 -12.00 -2.86 2.82
N ARG A 93 -12.43 -2.70 4.08
CA ARG A 93 -13.75 -2.12 4.39
C ARG A 93 -13.87 -0.65 4.00
N ASN A 94 -12.80 0.13 4.17
CA ASN A 94 -12.82 1.56 3.94
C ASN A 94 -12.58 1.93 2.46
N ASP A 95 -11.91 1.06 1.71
CA ASP A 95 -11.66 1.22 0.28
C ASP A 95 -12.28 0.04 -0.49
N PRO A 96 -13.59 0.10 -0.79
CA PRO A 96 -14.26 -0.95 -1.54
C PRO A 96 -13.73 -1.04 -2.98
N GLY A 97 -12.98 -0.05 -3.49
CA GLY A 97 -12.32 -0.17 -4.79
C GLY A 97 -11.22 -1.24 -4.80
N LEU A 98 -10.70 -1.62 -3.63
CA LEU A 98 -9.73 -2.70 -3.50
C LEU A 98 -10.34 -4.10 -3.61
N THR A 99 -11.63 -4.30 -3.39
CA THR A 99 -12.28 -5.62 -3.57
C THR A 99 -13.35 -5.64 -4.65
N ALA A 100 -13.95 -4.50 -4.98
CA ALA A 100 -14.99 -4.45 -5.99
C ALA A 100 -14.43 -4.81 -7.37
N ILE A 101 -15.03 -5.81 -7.99
CA ILE A 101 -14.84 -6.09 -9.40
C ILE A 101 -15.44 -4.92 -10.19
N PRO A 102 -14.66 -4.21 -11.02
CA PRO A 102 -15.20 -3.15 -11.84
C PRO A 102 -16.25 -3.76 -12.78
N ARG A 103 -17.48 -3.26 -12.70
CA ARG A 103 -18.52 -3.67 -13.66
C ARG A 103 -18.11 -3.17 -15.02
N TYR A 104 -17.92 -4.09 -15.97
CA TYR A 104 -17.77 -3.72 -17.37
C TYR A 104 -18.98 -2.87 -17.75
N ARG A 105 -18.73 -1.59 -18.02
CA ARG A 105 -19.70 -0.75 -18.71
C ARG A 105 -19.31 -0.85 -20.16
N PRO A 106 -20.13 -1.46 -21.03
CA PRO A 106 -19.94 -1.32 -22.45
C PRO A 106 -19.87 0.18 -22.70
N SER A 107 -18.69 0.68 -23.10
CA SER A 107 -18.56 2.07 -23.55
C SER A 107 -19.57 2.18 -24.67
N GLY A 108 -20.63 2.96 -24.45
CA GLY A 108 -21.84 2.93 -25.25
C GLY A 108 -21.48 2.77 -26.72
N ARG A 109 -22.06 1.75 -27.34
CA ARG A 109 -22.20 1.65 -28.79
C ARG A 109 -22.76 3.01 -29.20
N ARG A 110 -21.88 3.94 -29.61
CA ARG A 110 -22.30 5.24 -30.15
C ARG A 110 -23.34 4.86 -31.18
N GLY A 111 -24.56 5.34 -30.99
CA GLY A 111 -25.66 5.11 -31.91
C GLY A 111 -25.24 5.59 -33.29
N GLY A 112 -24.62 4.71 -34.06
CA GLY A 112 -24.64 4.75 -35.50
C GLY A 112 -26.04 4.34 -35.87
N SER A 113 -26.80 5.33 -36.32
CA SER A 113 -28.11 5.19 -36.91
C SER A 113 -28.18 3.99 -37.85
N GLU A 114 -29.34 3.35 -37.82
CA GLU A 114 -29.87 2.42 -38.80
C GLU A 114 -29.42 2.73 -40.22
N GLY A 115 -28.99 1.70 -40.95
CA GLY A 115 -28.80 1.77 -42.39
C GLY A 115 -27.74 0.82 -42.93
N ALA A 116 -28.04 -0.48 -42.94
CA ALA A 116 -27.70 -1.43 -44.02
C ALA A 116 -27.70 -2.86 -43.47
N THR A 117 -28.81 -3.55 -43.70
CA THR A 117 -28.87 -5.01 -43.71
C THR A 117 -27.96 -5.53 -44.81
N THR A 118 -26.89 -6.24 -44.45
CA THR A 118 -26.28 -7.22 -45.38
C THR A 118 -25.97 -8.52 -44.63
N ASN A 119 -26.68 -9.55 -45.08
CA ASN A 119 -26.40 -10.96 -44.88
C ASN A 119 -25.01 -11.32 -45.39
N VAL A 120 -24.15 -11.87 -44.53
CA VAL A 120 -23.09 -12.86 -44.83
C VAL A 120 -22.84 -13.53 -43.47
N GLY A 121 -22.94 -14.83 -43.24
CA GLY A 121 -22.46 -15.97 -44.01
C GLY A 121 -21.72 -16.84 -42.99
N ARG A 122 -22.28 -18.02 -42.73
CA ARG A 122 -21.79 -19.06 -41.82
C ARG A 122 -20.44 -19.59 -42.31
N GLY A 123 -19.43 -19.62 -41.44
CA GLY A 123 -18.11 -20.19 -41.74
C GLY A 123 -17.49 -20.76 -40.47
N ASP A 124 -17.07 -22.02 -40.57
CA ASP A 124 -16.63 -22.90 -39.49
C ASP A 124 -15.21 -22.63 -38.95
N ASN A 125 -14.99 -23.12 -37.73
CA ASN A 125 -13.76 -23.48 -37.01
C ASN A 125 -12.38 -23.22 -37.63
N GLU A 126 -11.47 -22.64 -36.83
CA GLU A 126 -10.13 -23.24 -36.63
C GLU A 126 -9.49 -22.79 -35.31
N ALA A 127 -9.13 -23.76 -34.46
CA ALA A 127 -8.43 -23.56 -33.20
C ALA A 127 -6.93 -23.34 -33.46
N SER A 128 -6.45 -22.11 -33.28
CA SER A 128 -5.04 -21.76 -33.40
C SER A 128 -4.29 -22.10 -32.10
N LEU A 129 -3.45 -23.15 -32.19
CA LEU A 129 -2.47 -23.52 -31.17
C LEU A 129 -1.30 -22.52 -31.19
N VAL A 130 -1.13 -21.77 -30.11
CA VAL A 130 0.02 -20.87 -29.91
C VAL A 130 1.27 -21.71 -29.56
N PRO A 131 2.42 -21.52 -30.24
CA PRO A 131 3.61 -22.31 -29.97
C PRO A 131 4.20 -22.04 -28.57
N GLU A 132 4.62 -23.11 -27.90
CA GLU A 132 5.17 -23.13 -26.53
C GLU A 132 6.42 -22.26 -26.35
N SER A 133 7.16 -22.00 -27.44
CA SER A 133 8.34 -21.12 -27.47
C SER A 133 8.04 -19.62 -27.34
N ALA A 134 6.75 -19.22 -27.39
CA ALA A 134 6.29 -17.86 -27.11
C ALA A 134 6.10 -17.59 -25.61
N ARG A 135 5.86 -18.63 -24.79
CA ARG A 135 5.61 -18.47 -23.34
C ARG A 135 6.86 -18.15 -22.52
N ALA A 136 8.03 -18.61 -22.94
CA ALA A 136 9.30 -18.38 -22.24
C ALA A 136 9.93 -17.00 -22.52
N ARG A 137 9.61 -16.35 -23.65
CA ARG A 137 10.11 -15.01 -23.99
C ARG A 137 9.35 -13.89 -23.26
N GLY A 138 8.03 -14.02 -23.12
CA GLY A 138 7.20 -13.02 -22.44
C GLY A 138 7.56 -12.81 -20.97
N ALA A 139 8.02 -13.84 -20.25
CA ALA A 139 8.41 -13.71 -18.84
C ALA A 139 9.73 -12.95 -18.64
N ARG A 140 10.69 -13.09 -19.57
CA ARG A 140 11.97 -12.36 -19.53
C ARG A 140 11.81 -10.91 -19.99
N GLU A 141 10.99 -10.65 -21.01
CA GLU A 141 10.64 -9.28 -21.42
C GLU A 141 9.83 -8.54 -20.36
N ALA A 142 8.89 -9.21 -19.68
CA ALA A 142 8.14 -8.59 -18.58
C ALA A 142 9.03 -8.21 -17.39
N LEU A 143 10.09 -8.99 -17.10
CA LEU A 143 11.08 -8.67 -16.06
C LEU A 143 12.03 -7.54 -16.46
N ALA A 144 12.44 -7.47 -17.73
CA ALA A 144 13.24 -6.35 -18.25
C ALA A 144 12.43 -5.04 -18.31
N LEU A 145 11.17 -5.12 -18.77
CA LEU A 145 10.21 -4.01 -18.72
C LEU A 145 9.94 -3.57 -17.28
N PHE A 146 9.96 -4.48 -16.30
CA PHE A 146 9.82 -4.10 -14.89
C PHE A 146 11.07 -3.38 -14.37
N GLY A 147 12.27 -3.81 -14.77
CA GLY A 147 13.52 -3.08 -14.49
C GLY A 147 13.51 -1.66 -15.05
N ASP A 148 13.01 -1.49 -16.28
CA ASP A 148 12.86 -0.18 -16.93
C ASP A 148 11.71 0.65 -16.34
N LEU A 149 10.59 0.03 -15.96
CA LEU A 149 9.46 0.71 -15.31
C LEU A 149 9.81 1.20 -13.90
N LEU A 150 10.70 0.48 -13.20
CA LEU A 150 11.22 0.91 -11.90
C LEU A 150 12.25 2.04 -12.00
N THR A 151 12.96 2.17 -13.13
CA THR A 151 13.94 3.25 -13.36
C THR A 151 13.34 4.49 -14.03
N GLN A 152 12.23 4.38 -14.77
CA GLN A 152 11.54 5.51 -15.45
C GLN A 152 10.64 6.38 -14.53
N SER A 153 10.62 6.13 -13.22
CA SER A 153 9.82 6.89 -12.24
C SER A 153 10.26 8.35 -12.02
N ASP A 154 11.36 8.81 -12.62
CA ASP A 154 11.88 10.19 -12.42
C ASP A 154 11.25 11.26 -13.34
N ASP A 155 10.44 10.87 -14.33
CA ASP A 155 9.83 11.83 -15.28
C ASP A 155 8.65 12.65 -14.72
N GLY A 156 8.33 12.47 -13.43
CA GLY A 156 7.29 13.21 -12.72
C GLY A 156 7.52 14.73 -12.58
N ARG A 157 8.71 15.24 -12.96
CA ARG A 157 9.00 16.68 -12.98
C ARG A 157 8.37 17.41 -14.18
N ARG A 158 8.26 16.78 -15.36
CA ARG A 158 7.73 17.44 -16.58
C ARG A 158 6.21 17.64 -16.55
N THR A 159 5.47 16.77 -15.89
CA THR A 159 4.00 16.88 -15.82
C THR A 159 3.54 18.00 -14.86
N ARG A 160 4.29 18.26 -13.78
CA ARG A 160 3.99 19.35 -12.83
C ARG A 160 4.25 20.74 -13.40
N GLU A 161 5.24 20.88 -14.28
CA GLU A 161 5.53 22.17 -14.94
C GLU A 161 4.47 22.53 -15.99
N ASN A 162 3.97 21.54 -16.73
CA ASN A 162 2.86 21.72 -17.68
C ASN A 162 1.51 22.04 -16.99
N LEU A 163 1.29 21.56 -15.77
CA LEU A 163 0.12 21.91 -14.95
C LEU A 163 0.24 23.33 -14.34
N ARG A 164 1.45 23.78 -13.97
CA ARG A 164 1.67 25.16 -13.49
C ARG A 164 1.49 26.20 -14.59
N ARG A 165 1.92 25.92 -15.82
CA ARG A 165 1.71 26.84 -16.97
C ARG A 165 0.24 27.04 -17.35
N ARG A 166 -0.65 26.09 -17.03
CA ARG A 166 -2.10 26.23 -17.27
C ARG A 166 -2.84 27.02 -16.19
N ALA A 167 -2.24 27.30 -15.04
CA ALA A 167 -2.89 27.95 -13.92
C ALA A 167 -2.77 29.50 -13.92
N HIS A 168 -2.04 30.12 -14.85
CA HIS A 168 -1.74 31.57 -14.83
C HIS A 168 -2.22 32.32 -16.08
N GLY A 169 -3.15 31.78 -16.86
CA GLY A 169 -3.68 32.49 -18.03
C GLY A 169 -5.18 32.24 -18.23
N GLY A 170 -6.00 33.23 -17.89
CA GLY A 170 -7.39 33.32 -18.37
C GLY A 170 -8.40 33.71 -17.31
N SER A 171 -8.62 35.02 -17.15
CA SER A 171 -9.85 35.55 -16.55
C SER A 171 -11.05 35.00 -17.31
N ARG A 172 -11.91 34.24 -16.61
CA ARG A 172 -13.20 33.84 -17.15
C ARG A 172 -14.23 34.94 -16.88
N PRO A 173 -15.07 35.31 -17.87
CA PRO A 173 -16.15 36.27 -17.65
C PRO A 173 -17.23 35.66 -16.74
N VAL A 174 -17.72 36.50 -15.83
CA VAL A 174 -18.85 36.21 -14.94
C VAL A 174 -20.13 36.17 -15.78
N VAL A 175 -20.79 35.02 -15.80
CA VAL A 175 -22.11 34.86 -16.42
C VAL A 175 -23.18 35.20 -15.39
N PRO A 176 -24.17 36.05 -15.70
CA PRO A 176 -25.23 36.40 -14.75
C PRO A 176 -26.18 35.21 -14.55
N VAL A 177 -26.50 34.94 -13.29
CA VAL A 177 -27.50 33.95 -12.86
C VAL A 177 -28.89 34.49 -13.20
N ARG A 178 -29.58 33.80 -14.11
CA ARG A 178 -30.96 34.08 -14.50
C ARG A 178 -31.88 33.20 -13.66
N GLY A 179 -32.77 33.82 -12.89
CA GLY A 179 -33.79 33.14 -12.10
C GLY A 179 -34.76 32.38 -13.01
N HIS A 180 -35.02 31.12 -12.68
CA HIS A 180 -36.07 30.32 -13.29
C HIS A 180 -37.19 30.12 -12.27
N ASP A 181 -38.31 30.78 -12.55
CA ASP A 181 -39.60 30.58 -11.92
C ASP A 181 -40.11 29.16 -12.20
N GLY A 182 -40.82 28.64 -11.20
CA GLY A 182 -41.32 27.28 -11.15
C GLY A 182 -42.29 26.92 -12.28
N THR A 183 -42.16 25.70 -12.77
CA THR A 183 -43.25 25.00 -13.45
C THR A 183 -43.26 23.58 -12.90
N SER A 184 -44.24 23.33 -12.04
CA SER A 184 -44.56 22.02 -11.45
C SER A 184 -44.98 21.07 -12.58
N GLY A 185 -44.07 20.21 -13.01
CA GLY A 185 -44.40 19.08 -13.88
C GLY A 185 -45.13 18.00 -13.07
N PRO A 186 -46.05 17.23 -13.70
CA PRO A 186 -46.82 16.21 -13.01
C PRO A 186 -45.88 15.12 -12.48
N GLU A 187 -46.07 14.79 -11.20
CA GLU A 187 -45.46 13.65 -10.53
C GLU A 187 -45.79 12.39 -11.33
N THR A 188 -44.82 11.94 -12.12
CA THR A 188 -44.85 10.60 -12.69
C THR A 188 -44.55 9.67 -11.52
N GLU A 189 -45.60 9.07 -10.97
CA GLU A 189 -45.52 7.96 -10.02
C GLU A 189 -44.63 6.90 -10.65
N SER A 190 -43.35 6.92 -10.25
CA SER A 190 -42.36 5.95 -10.68
C SER A 190 -42.73 4.64 -10.00
N GLU A 191 -43.44 3.82 -10.75
CA GLU A 191 -43.83 2.46 -10.44
C GLU A 191 -42.61 1.72 -9.87
N SER A 192 -42.62 1.57 -8.55
CA SER A 192 -41.53 1.01 -7.78
C SER A 192 -41.44 -0.48 -8.11
N GLN A 193 -40.57 -0.85 -9.06
CA GLN A 193 -40.30 -2.25 -9.41
C GLN A 193 -39.97 -3.06 -8.13
N PRO A 194 -40.87 -3.95 -7.68
CA PRO A 194 -40.58 -4.82 -6.55
C PRO A 194 -39.71 -5.96 -7.06
N GLY A 195 -38.46 -6.05 -6.59
CA GLY A 195 -37.68 -7.28 -6.78
C GLY A 195 -36.18 -7.14 -7.05
N ARG A 196 -35.64 -5.94 -7.28
CA ARG A 196 -34.17 -5.76 -7.34
C ARG A 196 -33.61 -5.51 -5.95
N THR A 197 -33.61 -6.53 -5.10
CA THR A 197 -32.73 -6.57 -3.93
C THR A 197 -31.31 -6.50 -4.44
N SER A 198 -30.71 -5.31 -4.39
CA SER A 198 -29.29 -5.16 -4.69
C SER A 198 -28.54 -6.16 -3.81
N PRO A 199 -27.68 -7.01 -4.38
CA PRO A 199 -26.97 -8.02 -3.61
C PRO A 199 -26.32 -7.32 -2.43
N ARG A 200 -26.68 -7.74 -1.21
CA ARG A 200 -26.13 -7.17 0.02
C ARG A 200 -24.62 -7.32 -0.07
N ARG A 201 -23.91 -6.20 -0.17
CA ARG A 201 -22.45 -6.21 -0.16
C ARG A 201 -22.01 -6.93 1.11
N HIS A 202 -21.35 -8.07 0.96
CA HIS A 202 -20.82 -8.81 2.09
C HIS A 202 -19.84 -7.89 2.81
N ARG A 203 -20.15 -7.52 4.05
CA ARG A 203 -19.24 -6.72 4.85
C ARG A 203 -18.07 -7.62 5.21
N ILE A 204 -16.88 -7.32 4.66
CA ILE A 204 -15.67 -8.08 4.93
C ILE A 204 -15.38 -8.05 6.44
N ARG A 205 -15.39 -9.23 7.06
CA ARG A 205 -14.97 -9.47 8.44
C ARG A 205 -13.48 -9.79 8.45
N GLU A 206 -12.90 -9.73 9.63
CA GLU A 206 -11.49 -10.09 9.80
C GLU A 206 -11.24 -11.57 9.51
N ASP A 207 -12.18 -12.43 9.93
CA ASP A 207 -12.11 -13.88 9.73
C ASP A 207 -12.24 -14.29 8.27
N ASP A 208 -12.82 -13.43 7.43
CA ASP A 208 -12.93 -13.67 5.99
C ASP A 208 -11.55 -13.61 5.31
N LEU A 209 -10.57 -12.91 5.92
CA LEU A 209 -9.23 -12.76 5.37
C LEU A 209 -8.36 -13.98 5.65
N PRO A 210 -7.55 -14.42 4.67
CA PRO A 210 -6.71 -15.60 4.84
C PRO A 210 -5.61 -15.37 5.87
N HIS A 211 -5.26 -16.40 6.62
CA HIS A 211 -4.14 -16.40 7.56
C HIS A 211 -2.83 -16.46 6.79
N ALA A 212 -2.01 -15.40 6.86
CA ALA A 212 -0.73 -15.36 6.17
C ALA A 212 0.34 -16.15 6.95
N ARG A 213 0.97 -17.12 6.27
CA ARG A 213 2.16 -17.83 6.76
C ARG A 213 3.33 -17.55 5.82
N TRP A 214 4.29 -16.79 6.27
CA TRP A 214 5.52 -16.56 5.51
C TRP A 214 6.48 -17.72 5.71
N ILE A 215 7.03 -18.24 4.62
CA ILE A 215 7.98 -19.35 4.66
C ILE A 215 9.23 -19.01 3.85
N SER A 216 10.38 -19.51 4.29
CA SER A 216 11.69 -19.33 3.67
C SER A 216 12.51 -20.61 3.82
N VAL A 217 13.38 -20.87 2.83
CA VAL A 217 14.42 -21.91 2.93
C VAL A 217 15.48 -21.52 3.94
N GLN A 218 15.76 -20.22 4.09
CA GLN A 218 16.76 -19.72 5.05
C GLN A 218 16.33 -20.00 6.50
N ASP A 219 15.04 -19.90 6.78
CA ASP A 219 14.46 -20.14 8.11
C ASP A 219 14.02 -21.61 8.31
N GLU A 220 14.33 -22.51 7.37
CA GLU A 220 13.91 -23.93 7.37
C GLU A 220 12.39 -24.15 7.44
N THR A 221 11.59 -23.10 7.20
CA THR A 221 10.12 -23.16 7.21
C THR A 221 9.52 -23.55 5.84
N ARG A 222 10.34 -23.50 4.77
CA ARG A 222 10.00 -23.91 3.41
C ARG A 222 10.85 -25.12 2.97
N PRO A 223 10.25 -26.25 2.56
CA PRO A 223 10.98 -27.33 1.91
C PRO A 223 11.60 -26.87 0.58
N VAL A 224 12.81 -27.37 0.26
CA VAL A 224 13.44 -27.15 -1.05
C VAL A 224 12.52 -27.68 -2.17
N GLY A 225 12.33 -26.92 -3.26
CA GLY A 225 11.41 -27.28 -4.34
C GLY A 225 9.98 -26.75 -4.14
N TYR A 226 9.56 -26.48 -2.90
CA TYR A 226 8.21 -25.97 -2.65
C TYR A 226 8.14 -24.47 -2.96
N LEU A 227 7.32 -24.09 -3.94
CA LEU A 227 7.14 -22.70 -4.41
C LEU A 227 8.37 -22.03 -5.03
N ASP A 228 9.34 -22.77 -5.58
CA ASP A 228 10.60 -22.20 -6.09
C ASP A 228 10.43 -20.99 -7.03
N ASP A 229 9.51 -21.05 -7.98
CA ASP A 229 9.16 -19.93 -8.89
C ASP A 229 7.75 -19.37 -8.63
N ARG A 230 7.14 -19.71 -7.49
CA ARG A 230 5.77 -19.28 -7.15
C ARG A 230 5.79 -18.37 -5.92
N VAL A 231 4.95 -17.35 -5.94
CA VAL A 231 4.87 -16.36 -4.85
C VAL A 231 4.13 -16.93 -3.65
N ALA A 232 3.04 -17.64 -3.87
CA ALA A 232 2.16 -18.08 -2.79
C ALA A 232 1.36 -19.32 -3.16
N ASN A 233 0.84 -20.00 -2.13
CA ASN A 233 -0.17 -21.04 -2.23
C ASN A 233 -1.32 -20.71 -1.28
N PHE A 234 -2.55 -20.96 -1.72
CA PHE A 234 -3.73 -20.74 -0.89
C PHE A 234 -4.43 -22.08 -0.60
N ASP A 235 -4.53 -22.43 0.68
CA ASP A 235 -5.32 -23.55 1.18
C ASP A 235 -6.69 -23.02 1.59
N GLU A 236 -7.70 -23.33 0.78
CA GLU A 236 -9.07 -22.87 1.01
C GLU A 236 -9.71 -23.50 2.25
N GLY A 237 -9.43 -24.78 2.53
CA GLY A 237 -10.00 -25.49 3.67
C GLY A 237 -9.53 -24.92 5.01
N ARG A 238 -8.29 -24.42 5.06
CA ARG A 238 -7.71 -23.76 6.25
C ARG A 238 -7.82 -22.24 6.22
N ASN A 239 -8.30 -21.67 5.12
CA ASN A 239 -8.20 -20.23 4.83
C ASN A 239 -6.78 -19.71 5.07
N GLU A 240 -5.75 -20.47 4.65
CA GLU A 240 -4.34 -20.18 4.91
C GLU A 240 -3.62 -19.79 3.61
N LEU A 241 -2.93 -18.65 3.64
CA LEU A 241 -2.10 -18.15 2.54
C LEU A 241 -0.63 -18.32 2.90
N THR A 242 0.02 -19.32 2.30
CA THR A 242 1.46 -19.53 2.45
C THR A 242 2.21 -18.69 1.43
N ILE A 243 3.13 -17.82 1.87
CA ILE A 243 3.85 -16.84 1.03
C ILE A 243 5.35 -17.13 1.05
N ASN A 244 5.96 -17.25 -0.13
CA ASN A 244 7.39 -17.48 -0.29
C ASN A 244 8.18 -16.17 -0.08
N ALA A 245 8.88 -16.08 1.06
CA ALA A 245 9.73 -14.94 1.40
C ALA A 245 11.03 -14.88 0.57
N ASP A 246 11.44 -15.99 -0.06
CA ASP A 246 12.63 -16.04 -0.90
C ASP A 246 12.37 -15.60 -2.34
N HIS A 247 11.10 -15.41 -2.70
CA HIS A 247 10.70 -15.15 -4.08
C HIS A 247 11.42 -13.92 -4.65
N ARG A 248 11.98 -14.04 -5.86
CA ARG A 248 12.84 -13.00 -6.47
C ARG A 248 12.20 -11.61 -6.53
N LEU A 249 10.90 -11.53 -6.82
CA LEU A 249 10.18 -10.25 -6.87
C LEU A 249 10.04 -9.61 -5.47
N PHE A 250 9.98 -10.43 -4.41
CA PHE A 250 9.94 -9.92 -3.04
C PHE A 250 11.26 -9.24 -2.71
N ARG A 251 12.35 -9.97 -2.93
CA ARG A 251 13.71 -9.54 -2.62
C ARG A 251 14.06 -8.29 -3.41
N ALA A 252 13.69 -8.25 -4.70
CA ALA A 252 13.85 -7.07 -5.54
C ALA A 252 13.07 -5.86 -5.00
N LEU A 253 11.82 -6.05 -4.54
CA LEU A 253 11.04 -4.97 -3.94
C LEU A 253 11.70 -4.45 -2.65
N VAL A 254 12.12 -5.34 -1.75
CA VAL A 254 12.79 -4.96 -0.50
C VAL A 254 14.09 -4.20 -0.79
N GLN A 255 14.91 -4.72 -1.70
CA GLN A 255 16.16 -4.08 -2.13
C GLN A 255 15.93 -2.70 -2.75
N ALA A 256 14.93 -2.57 -3.64
CA ALA A 256 14.59 -1.30 -4.27
C ALA A 256 14.15 -0.26 -3.23
N LEU A 257 13.27 -0.65 -2.30
CA LEU A 257 12.83 0.23 -1.20
C LEU A 257 13.98 0.64 -0.29
N ALA A 258 14.93 -0.27 -0.03
CA ALA A 258 16.09 0.03 0.80
C ALA A 258 17.09 0.96 0.10
N ALA A 259 17.35 0.72 -1.18
CA ALA A 259 18.25 1.53 -2.00
C ALA A 259 17.80 3.00 -2.08
N GLU A 260 16.49 3.27 -2.14
CA GLU A 260 15.96 4.66 -2.10
C GLU A 260 16.38 5.43 -0.85
N HIS A 261 16.72 4.75 0.25
CA HIS A 261 17.09 5.37 1.52
C HIS A 261 18.51 4.99 1.96
N ALA A 262 19.41 4.72 1.00
CA ALA A 262 20.79 4.29 1.26
C ALA A 262 21.64 5.28 2.09
N ALA A 263 21.23 6.56 2.19
CA ALA A 263 21.87 7.54 3.06
C ALA A 263 21.68 7.26 4.58
N ARG A 264 20.84 6.28 4.94
CA ARG A 264 20.54 5.88 6.32
C ARG A 264 21.20 4.54 6.67
N PRO A 265 21.33 4.19 7.96
CA PRO A 265 21.87 2.90 8.37
C PRO A 265 21.15 1.72 7.69
N SER A 266 21.89 0.89 6.95
CA SER A 266 21.35 -0.14 6.07
C SER A 266 20.41 -1.11 6.78
N HIS A 267 20.82 -1.65 7.92
CA HIS A 267 20.02 -2.66 8.65
C HIS A 267 18.62 -2.14 9.07
N VAL A 268 18.51 -0.88 9.50
CA VAL A 268 17.21 -0.29 9.91
C VAL A 268 16.30 -0.14 8.69
N VAL A 269 16.87 0.37 7.59
CA VAL A 269 16.12 0.59 6.34
C VAL A 269 15.68 -0.73 5.74
N GLU A 270 16.57 -1.72 5.64
CA GLU A 270 16.28 -3.05 5.10
C GLU A 270 15.21 -3.76 5.91
N THR A 271 15.30 -3.70 7.25
CA THR A 271 14.28 -4.29 8.12
C THR A 271 12.91 -3.63 7.90
N LEU A 272 12.86 -2.28 7.90
CA LEU A 272 11.62 -1.56 7.65
C LEU A 272 11.05 -1.82 6.25
N ALA A 273 11.90 -1.82 5.23
CA ALA A 273 11.53 -2.15 3.85
C ALA A 273 10.95 -3.56 3.76
N GLY A 274 11.57 -4.53 4.42
CA GLY A 274 11.08 -5.90 4.57
C GLY A 274 9.68 -5.94 5.16
N ARG A 275 9.44 -5.26 6.29
CA ARG A 275 8.11 -5.22 6.94
C ARG A 275 7.04 -4.60 6.03
N ILE A 276 7.35 -3.44 5.43
CA ILE A 276 6.41 -2.74 4.55
C ILE A 276 6.09 -3.59 3.32
N ALA A 277 7.11 -4.20 2.70
CA ALA A 277 6.92 -5.11 1.57
C ALA A 277 6.04 -6.30 1.95
N ARG A 278 6.27 -6.94 3.12
CA ARG A 278 5.42 -8.05 3.60
C ARG A 278 3.97 -7.63 3.72
N ARG A 279 3.72 -6.49 4.38
CA ARG A 279 2.35 -5.96 4.56
C ARG A 279 1.65 -5.70 3.23
N GLU A 280 2.33 -5.03 2.29
CA GLU A 280 1.73 -4.66 1.00
C GLU A 280 1.53 -5.86 0.07
N TRP A 281 2.42 -6.86 0.13
CA TRP A 281 2.24 -8.15 -0.56
C TRP A 281 1.07 -8.93 -0.02
N TYR A 282 0.99 -9.09 1.30
CA TYR A 282 -0.12 -9.80 1.92
C TYR A 282 -1.45 -9.12 1.59
N LEU A 283 -1.54 -7.79 1.71
CA LEU A 283 -2.73 -7.03 1.34
C LEU A 283 -3.15 -7.31 -0.10
N HIS A 284 -2.21 -7.33 -1.05
CA HIS A 284 -2.51 -7.57 -2.46
C HIS A 284 -3.01 -8.99 -2.71
N LEU A 285 -2.33 -9.99 -2.17
CA LEU A 285 -2.71 -11.40 -2.30
C LEU A 285 -4.06 -11.70 -1.64
N ALA A 286 -4.27 -11.20 -0.42
CA ALA A 286 -5.54 -11.33 0.29
C ALA A 286 -6.69 -10.67 -0.48
N ALA A 287 -6.49 -9.45 -1.01
CA ALA A 287 -7.48 -8.78 -1.84
C ALA A 287 -7.79 -9.57 -3.12
N THR A 288 -6.78 -10.16 -3.77
CA THR A 288 -6.98 -11.06 -4.92
C THR A 288 -7.83 -12.26 -4.54
N ILE A 289 -7.51 -12.96 -3.44
CA ILE A 289 -8.31 -14.11 -2.98
C ILE A 289 -9.75 -13.71 -2.69
N MET A 290 -9.97 -12.60 -1.99
CA MET A 290 -11.31 -12.09 -1.72
C MET A 290 -12.09 -11.77 -3.00
N ARG A 291 -11.45 -11.13 -3.99
CA ARG A 291 -12.06 -10.87 -5.30
C ARG A 291 -12.46 -12.16 -6.01
N THR A 292 -11.60 -13.19 -5.98
CA THR A 292 -11.93 -14.48 -6.61
C THR A 292 -13.13 -15.16 -5.96
N ARG A 293 -13.28 -15.05 -4.63
CA ARG A 293 -14.48 -15.53 -3.91
C ARG A 293 -15.74 -14.76 -4.30
N GLU A 294 -15.62 -13.44 -4.44
CA GLU A 294 -16.74 -12.62 -4.93
C GLU A 294 -17.14 -12.98 -6.38
N LEU A 295 -16.18 -13.37 -7.22
CA LEU A 295 -16.44 -13.81 -8.60
C LEU A 295 -17.17 -15.15 -8.65
N GLU A 296 -16.93 -16.07 -7.72
CA GLU A 296 -17.62 -17.38 -7.69
C GLU A 296 -19.11 -17.27 -7.40
N VAL A 297 -19.52 -16.22 -6.68
CA VAL A 297 -20.95 -15.95 -6.42
C VAL A 297 -21.61 -15.27 -7.62
N ALA A 298 -20.83 -14.75 -8.57
CA ALA A 298 -21.37 -14.07 -9.74
C ALA A 298 -21.76 -15.08 -10.83
N GLU A 299 -23.02 -15.08 -11.23
CA GLU A 299 -23.60 -15.96 -12.27
C GLU A 299 -22.88 -15.92 -13.62
N ALA A 300 -22.07 -14.88 -13.88
CA ALA A 300 -21.36 -14.68 -15.14
C ALA A 300 -20.10 -15.54 -15.30
N TRP A 301 -19.66 -16.24 -14.25
CA TRP A 301 -18.42 -17.03 -14.27
C TRP A 301 -18.69 -18.52 -14.27
N SER A 302 -17.85 -19.27 -14.99
CA SER A 302 -17.93 -20.73 -15.00
C SER A 302 -17.65 -21.30 -13.63
N GLU A 303 -18.30 -22.42 -13.31
CA GLU A 303 -17.97 -23.22 -12.14
C GLU A 303 -16.47 -23.55 -12.12
N GLY A 304 -15.81 -23.39 -10.96
CA GLY A 304 -14.38 -23.61 -10.80
C GLY A 304 -13.45 -22.47 -11.26
N ALA A 305 -13.98 -21.37 -11.80
CA ALA A 305 -13.15 -20.22 -12.20
C ALA A 305 -12.39 -19.60 -11.01
N GLY A 306 -13.02 -19.49 -9.85
CA GLY A 306 -12.35 -18.97 -8.65
C GLY A 306 -11.22 -19.88 -8.17
N THR A 307 -11.43 -21.20 -8.15
CA THR A 307 -10.37 -22.18 -7.87
C THR A 307 -9.17 -22.02 -8.81
N ALA A 308 -9.40 -21.86 -10.12
CA ALA A 308 -8.34 -21.65 -11.09
C ALA A 308 -7.55 -20.35 -10.83
N MET A 309 -8.24 -19.29 -10.39
CA MET A 309 -7.63 -17.99 -10.05
C MET A 309 -6.88 -17.97 -8.71
N ARG A 310 -7.06 -18.99 -7.86
CA ARG A 310 -6.35 -19.15 -6.58
C ARG A 310 -5.17 -20.11 -6.65
N THR A 311 -4.85 -20.64 -7.82
CA THR A 311 -3.66 -21.46 -8.04
C THR A 311 -2.38 -20.67 -7.77
N PRO A 312 -1.27 -21.33 -7.39
CA PRO A 312 0.00 -20.65 -7.17
C PRO A 312 0.49 -19.82 -8.37
N GLU A 313 0.26 -20.29 -9.59
CA GLU A 313 0.56 -19.58 -10.84
C GLU A 313 -0.25 -18.29 -10.95
N ALA A 314 -1.56 -18.37 -10.70
CA ALA A 314 -2.44 -17.21 -10.76
C ALA A 314 -2.08 -16.16 -9.70
N LEU A 315 -1.77 -16.59 -8.47
CA LEU A 315 -1.32 -15.70 -7.40
C LEU A 315 0.05 -15.06 -7.72
N THR A 316 0.94 -15.81 -8.37
CA THR A 316 2.22 -15.29 -8.85
C THR A 316 2.01 -14.23 -9.92
N ALA A 317 1.16 -14.50 -10.91
CA ALA A 317 0.81 -13.54 -11.95
C ALA A 317 0.16 -12.28 -11.34
N ALA A 318 -0.73 -12.44 -10.36
CA ALA A 318 -1.39 -11.32 -9.70
C ALA A 318 -0.40 -10.35 -9.03
N VAL A 319 0.69 -10.86 -8.46
CA VAL A 319 1.73 -10.03 -7.82
C VAL A 319 2.76 -9.52 -8.84
N ALA A 320 3.06 -10.28 -9.89
CA ALA A 320 4.05 -9.90 -10.90
C ALA A 320 3.71 -8.57 -11.60
N TYR A 321 2.43 -8.31 -11.86
CA TYR A 321 1.96 -7.03 -12.42
C TYR A 321 1.76 -5.92 -11.37
N GLY A 322 2.16 -6.16 -10.13
CA GLY A 322 1.86 -5.33 -8.96
C GLY A 322 2.64 -4.02 -8.86
N ALA A 323 2.69 -3.19 -9.91
CA ALA A 323 3.22 -1.82 -9.80
C ALA A 323 2.52 -1.05 -8.66
N SER A 324 1.25 -1.34 -8.39
CA SER A 324 0.50 -0.81 -7.25
C SER A 324 1.11 -1.18 -5.90
N VAL A 325 1.61 -2.40 -5.73
CA VAL A 325 2.31 -2.84 -4.51
C VAL A 325 3.54 -1.98 -4.30
N HIS A 326 4.36 -1.81 -5.33
CA HIS A 326 5.57 -0.98 -5.25
C HIS A 326 5.21 0.46 -4.87
N VAL A 327 4.25 1.08 -5.55
CA VAL A 327 3.83 2.46 -5.28
C VAL A 327 3.30 2.64 -3.85
N ARG A 328 2.50 1.69 -3.35
CA ARG A 328 2.01 1.73 -1.96
C ARG A 328 3.14 1.55 -0.96
N ALA A 329 4.04 0.59 -1.20
CA ALA A 329 5.20 0.33 -0.35
C ALA A 329 6.14 1.55 -0.29
N LYS A 330 6.44 2.16 -1.43
CA LYS A 330 7.23 3.40 -1.54
C LYS A 330 6.58 4.56 -0.80
N ARG A 331 5.25 4.74 -0.94
CA ARG A 331 4.51 5.76 -0.19
C ARG A 331 4.56 5.50 1.32
N ALA A 332 4.45 4.26 1.75
CA ALA A 332 4.54 3.87 3.14
C ALA A 332 5.96 4.06 3.70
N MET A 333 7.01 3.76 2.92
CA MET A 333 8.40 4.06 3.29
C MET A 333 8.58 5.56 3.51
N ARG A 334 8.14 6.38 2.54
CA ARG A 334 8.24 7.85 2.62
C ARG A 334 7.44 8.45 3.79
N SER A 335 6.31 7.87 4.19
CA SER A 335 5.57 8.38 5.35
C SER A 335 6.25 8.08 6.67
N ARG A 336 7.08 7.02 6.74
CA ARG A 336 7.82 6.62 7.95
C ARG A 336 9.20 7.28 8.02
N LEU A 337 9.90 7.36 6.90
CA LEU A 337 11.26 7.85 6.84
C LEU A 337 11.34 9.32 6.39
N GLY A 338 10.38 9.82 5.61
CA GLY A 338 10.46 11.11 4.94
C GLY A 338 10.97 10.99 3.50
N SER A 339 11.29 12.12 2.87
CA SER A 339 11.86 12.15 1.51
C SER A 339 13.25 11.52 1.49
N PRO A 340 13.61 10.72 0.46
CA PRO A 340 14.96 10.19 0.32
C PRO A 340 16.02 11.30 0.17
N ASP A 341 15.67 12.37 -0.56
CA ASP A 341 16.53 13.54 -0.79
C ASP A 341 16.47 14.57 0.35
N GLY A 342 15.71 14.29 1.41
CA GLY A 342 15.60 15.22 2.53
C GLY A 342 16.98 15.35 3.17
N ASP A 343 17.59 16.52 3.01
CA ASP A 343 18.78 16.89 3.78
C ASP A 343 18.41 16.63 5.25
N PRO A 344 19.14 15.75 5.97
CA PRO A 344 18.81 15.42 7.35
C PRO A 344 18.77 16.65 8.26
N THR A 345 19.22 17.81 7.78
CA THR A 345 19.17 19.10 8.44
C THR A 345 17.90 19.91 8.17
N SER A 346 17.11 19.64 7.11
CA SER A 346 15.98 20.49 6.69
C SER A 346 14.66 20.22 7.42
N THR A 347 14.71 19.77 8.67
CA THR A 347 13.48 19.58 9.46
C THR A 347 13.04 20.92 10.02
N SER A 348 12.21 21.63 9.23
CA SER A 348 11.29 22.72 9.58
C SER A 348 11.63 23.52 10.84
N GLU A 349 12.21 24.71 10.65
CA GLU A 349 12.11 25.83 11.60
C GLU A 349 10.65 26.21 11.89
#